data_AF-A0A7K5A0M4-F1
#
_entry.id   AF-A0A7K5A0M4-F1
#
_cell.length_a   1.000
_cell.length_b   1.000
_cell.length_c   1.000
_cell.angle_alpha   90.00
_cell.angle_beta   90.00
_cell.angle_gamma   90.00
#
_symmetry.space_group_name_H-M   'P 1'
#
loop_
_entity.id
_entity.type
_entity.pdbx_description
1 polymer ?
#
loop_
_entity_poly.entity_id
_entity_poly.type
_entity_poly.pdbx_seq_one_letter_code
_entity_poly.pdbx_strand_id
1 'polypeptide(L)'
;PISYLRISVSPVLHTQDKEALLAFPLGVTLTFTVHFHDSSGDTFHSHNSVLSFGTNRDDFVQIGKGATNNTFVIRTVNVGLTLLKVWDVEQSGIADYIPLPVQHAIFPELADAVVGDVLCLRTWLRSQEG
;
A
#
# COMPACT_ATOMS: atom_id res chain seq x y z
N PRO A 1 -23.45 -3.36 -13.68
CA PRO A 1 -23.21 -2.29 -12.68
C PRO A 1 -21.95 -2.66 -11.88
N ILE A 2 -21.26 -1.67 -11.29
CA ILE A 2 -20.13 -1.98 -10.40
C ILE A 2 -20.66 -2.68 -9.16
N SER A 3 -20.01 -3.78 -8.77
CA SER A 3 -20.36 -4.58 -7.59
C SER A 3 -19.28 -4.50 -6.51
N TYR A 4 -18.00 -4.41 -6.87
CA TYR A 4 -16.92 -4.27 -5.90
C TYR A 4 -15.69 -3.56 -6.49
N LEU A 5 -14.79 -3.14 -5.58
CA LEU A 5 -13.48 -2.61 -5.89
C LEU A 5 -12.42 -3.67 -5.63
N ARG A 6 -11.39 -3.71 -6.47
CA ARG A 6 -10.17 -4.48 -6.23
C ARG A 6 -8.98 -3.55 -6.28
N ILE A 7 -8.02 -3.75 -5.40
CA ILE A 7 -6.82 -2.91 -5.32
C ILE A 7 -5.58 -3.76 -5.60
N SER A 8 -4.74 -3.27 -6.50
CA SER A 8 -3.43 -3.84 -6.79
C SER A 8 -2.34 -2.85 -6.40
N VAL A 9 -1.19 -3.35 -5.96
CA VAL A 9 -0.08 -2.53 -5.47
C VAL A 9 1.17 -2.75 -6.33
N SER A 10 1.91 -1.68 -6.59
CA SER A 10 3.25 -1.74 -7.20
C SER A 10 4.25 -0.85 -6.44
N PRO A 11 5.56 -1.17 -6.47
CA PRO A 11 6.17 -2.37 -7.04
C PRO A 11 5.78 -3.64 -6.28
N VAL A 12 5.97 -4.80 -6.92
CA VAL A 12 5.82 -6.09 -6.24
C VAL A 12 7.00 -6.25 -5.28
N LEU A 13 6.72 -6.51 -4.02
CA LEU A 13 7.74 -6.77 -3.01
C LEU A 13 8.02 -8.28 -2.96
N HIS A 14 9.25 -8.66 -3.27
CA HIS A 14 9.68 -10.06 -3.23
C HIS A 14 10.32 -10.38 -1.88
N THR A 15 10.03 -11.56 -1.34
CA THR A 15 10.57 -12.04 -0.07
C THR A 15 11.43 -13.29 -0.25
N GLN A 16 12.39 -13.50 0.66
CA GLN A 16 13.07 -14.78 0.82
C GLN A 16 12.04 -15.87 1.19
N ASP A 17 12.24 -17.08 0.65
CA ASP A 17 11.44 -18.27 0.95
C ASP A 17 9.92 -18.17 0.70
N LYS A 18 9.49 -17.14 -0.07
CA LYS A 18 8.09 -16.86 -0.42
C LYS A 18 7.17 -16.64 0.79
N GLU A 19 7.72 -16.28 1.94
CA GLU A 19 6.88 -15.90 3.09
C GLU A 19 6.16 -14.58 2.82
N ALA A 20 4.90 -14.48 3.21
CA ALA A 20 4.11 -13.27 3.01
C ALA A 20 4.59 -12.14 3.93
N LEU A 21 4.79 -10.94 3.39
CA LEU A 21 4.97 -9.75 4.21
C LEU A 21 3.69 -9.48 5.01
N LEU A 22 3.82 -9.43 6.33
CA LEU A 22 2.71 -9.08 7.22
C LEU A 22 2.46 -7.56 7.28
N ALA A 23 3.40 -6.76 6.79
CA ALA A 23 3.34 -5.31 6.78
C ALA A 23 4.12 -4.71 5.60
N PHE A 24 3.72 -3.51 5.18
CA PHE A 24 4.51 -2.71 4.25
C PHE A 24 5.79 -2.22 4.94
N PRO A 25 6.96 -2.29 4.28
CA PRO A 25 8.19 -1.80 4.86
C PRO A 25 8.13 -0.28 5.10
N LEU A 26 8.65 0.18 6.23
CA LEU A 26 8.79 1.61 6.52
C LEU A 26 9.67 2.31 5.46
N GLY A 27 9.24 3.50 5.01
CA GLY A 27 9.98 4.35 4.08
C GLY A 27 9.75 4.06 2.59
N VAL A 28 8.95 3.05 2.23
CA VAL A 28 8.66 2.71 0.83
C VAL A 28 7.57 3.61 0.24
N THR A 29 7.63 3.79 -1.07
CA THR A 29 6.56 4.42 -1.86
C THR A 29 5.91 3.38 -2.75
N LEU A 30 4.59 3.30 -2.67
CA LEU A 30 3.76 2.33 -3.36
C LEU A 30 2.74 3.04 -4.23
N THR A 31 2.44 2.49 -5.38
CA THR A 31 1.31 2.91 -6.21
C THR A 31 0.19 1.90 -6.04
N PHE A 32 -0.96 2.39 -5.59
CA PHE A 32 -2.19 1.62 -5.48
C PHE A 32 -3.02 1.92 -6.72
N THR A 33 -3.45 0.88 -7.42
CA THR A 33 -4.36 0.98 -8.57
C THR A 33 -5.69 0.34 -8.20
N VAL A 34 -6.76 1.10 -8.37
CA VAL A 34 -8.13 0.66 -8.11
C VAL A 34 -8.75 0.17 -9.40
N HIS A 35 -9.35 -1.01 -9.33
CA HIS A 35 -10.07 -1.69 -10.40
C HIS A 35 -11.52 -1.83 -9.98
N PHE A 36 -12.43 -1.58 -10.90
CA PHE A 36 -13.86 -1.73 -10.69
C PHE A 36 -14.31 -3.03 -11.34
N HIS A 37 -15.08 -3.83 -10.62
CA HIS A 37 -15.57 -5.11 -11.11
C HIS A 37 -17.08 -5.23 -10.96
N ASP A 38 -17.71 -5.93 -11.90
CA ASP A 38 -19.12 -6.32 -11.80
C ASP A 38 -19.29 -7.61 -10.99
N SER A 39 -20.53 -8.10 -10.87
CA SER A 39 -20.85 -9.31 -10.11
C SER A 39 -20.27 -10.59 -10.73
N SER A 40 -19.87 -10.56 -11.99
CA SER A 40 -19.21 -11.68 -12.68
C SER A 40 -17.69 -11.66 -12.49
N GLY A 41 -17.14 -10.55 -11.99
CA GLY A 41 -15.72 -10.33 -11.79
C GLY A 41 -15.01 -9.71 -13.00
N ASP A 42 -15.75 -9.31 -14.03
CA ASP A 42 -15.17 -8.64 -15.19
C ASP A 42 -14.79 -7.20 -14.85
N THR A 43 -13.69 -6.71 -15.43
CA THR A 43 -13.25 -5.33 -15.19
C THR A 43 -14.18 -4.38 -15.93
N PHE A 44 -14.74 -3.42 -15.20
CA PHE A 44 -15.64 -2.43 -15.73
C PHE A 44 -14.87 -1.18 -16.15
N HIS A 45 -14.70 -0.98 -17.46
CA HIS A 45 -13.84 0.08 -18.01
C HIS A 45 -14.56 1.37 -18.41
N SER A 46 -15.90 1.38 -18.52
CA SER A 46 -16.66 2.51 -19.08
C SER A 46 -17.10 3.56 -18.06
N HIS A 47 -16.45 3.65 -16.90
CA HIS A 47 -16.81 4.59 -15.84
C HIS A 47 -15.82 5.75 -15.73
N ASN A 48 -16.32 7.00 -15.77
CA ASN A 48 -15.55 8.18 -15.40
C ASN A 48 -15.53 8.31 -13.87
N SER A 49 -14.81 7.42 -13.18
CA SER A 49 -14.80 7.40 -11.70
C SER A 49 -13.95 8.52 -11.12
N VAL A 50 -14.52 9.27 -10.17
CA VAL A 50 -13.81 10.27 -9.38
C VAL A 50 -13.49 9.66 -8.02
N LEU A 51 -12.37 8.95 -7.95
CA LEU A 51 -11.97 8.30 -6.72
C LEU A 51 -11.60 9.31 -5.63
N SER A 52 -11.83 8.95 -4.38
CA SER A 52 -11.34 9.67 -3.21
C SER A 52 -10.87 8.68 -2.15
N PHE A 53 -10.06 9.19 -1.23
CA PHE A 53 -9.46 8.40 -0.17
C PHE A 53 -9.50 9.12 1.17
N GLY A 54 -9.34 8.36 2.24
CA GLY A 54 -9.23 8.88 3.59
C GLY A 54 -8.67 7.80 4.52
N THR A 55 -7.99 8.22 5.56
CA THR A 55 -7.45 7.33 6.59
C THR A 55 -8.04 7.70 7.94
N ASN A 56 -8.14 6.74 8.85
CA ASN A 56 -8.49 7.05 10.24
C ASN A 56 -7.30 7.68 11.02
N ARG A 57 -6.09 7.49 10.49
CA ARG A 57 -4.80 7.95 11.02
C ARG A 57 -3.90 8.32 9.83
N ASP A 58 -3.57 9.59 9.66
CA ASP A 58 -2.75 10.11 8.56
C ASP A 58 -1.25 10.29 8.93
N ASP A 59 -0.88 10.04 10.19
CA ASP A 59 0.49 10.09 10.67
C ASP A 59 1.34 8.87 10.24
N PHE A 60 0.71 7.74 9.93
CA PHE A 60 1.40 6.52 9.51
C PHE A 60 1.76 6.47 8.03
N VAL A 61 0.93 7.08 7.18
CA VAL A 61 1.08 7.06 5.72
C VAL A 61 0.72 8.41 5.13
N GLN A 62 1.48 8.82 4.12
CA GLN A 62 1.12 9.96 3.27
C GLN A 62 0.48 9.42 2.00
N ILE A 63 -0.67 9.97 1.62
CA ILE A 63 -1.41 9.52 0.43
C ILE A 63 -1.65 10.71 -0.49
N GLY A 64 -1.34 10.53 -1.77
CA GLY A 64 -1.60 11.48 -2.84
C GLY A 64 -2.28 10.82 -4.03
N LYS A 65 -2.81 11.64 -4.93
CA LYS A 65 -3.29 11.19 -6.23
C LYS A 65 -2.12 10.71 -7.09
N GLY A 66 -2.33 9.61 -7.82
CA GLY A 66 -1.35 9.08 -8.76
C GLY A 66 -1.43 9.74 -10.15
N ALA A 67 -0.71 9.16 -11.10
CA ALA A 67 -0.64 9.67 -12.47
C ALA A 67 -1.95 9.49 -13.27
N THR A 68 -2.81 8.58 -12.83
CA THR A 68 -4.11 8.29 -13.44
C THR A 68 -5.22 8.45 -12.41
N ASN A 69 -6.45 8.70 -12.86
CA ASN A 69 -7.60 8.93 -11.96
C ASN A 69 -7.88 7.75 -11.03
N ASN A 70 -7.50 6.54 -11.42
CA ASN A 70 -7.70 5.32 -10.65
C ASN A 70 -6.48 4.92 -9.78
N THR A 71 -5.47 5.78 -9.64
CA THR A 71 -4.26 5.49 -8.86
C THR A 71 -4.04 6.44 -7.69
N PHE A 72 -3.40 5.91 -6.65
CA PHE A 72 -2.90 6.65 -5.49
C PHE A 72 -1.43 6.33 -5.27
N VAL A 73 -0.68 7.31 -4.78
CA VAL A 73 0.69 7.14 -4.31
C VAL A 73 0.66 7.16 -2.79
N ILE A 74 1.17 6.10 -2.17
CA ILE A 74 1.23 5.92 -0.71
C ILE A 74 2.69 5.84 -0.29
N ARG A 75 3.09 6.68 0.66
CA ARG A 75 4.40 6.61 1.30
C ARG A 75 4.23 6.19 2.75
N THR A 76 4.95 5.16 3.19
CA THR A 76 4.94 4.70 4.58
C THR A 76 5.89 5.55 5.41
N VAL A 77 5.37 6.23 6.44
CA VAL A 77 6.10 7.28 7.18
C VAL A 77 6.42 6.87 8.61
N ASN A 78 5.51 6.17 9.28
CA ASN A 78 5.70 5.70 10.65
C ASN A 78 5.20 4.26 10.81
N VAL A 79 5.80 3.53 11.76
CA VAL A 79 5.35 2.18 12.14
C VAL A 79 3.97 2.27 12.78
N GLY A 80 3.06 1.40 12.36
CA GLY A 80 1.70 1.37 12.89
C GLY A 80 0.69 0.73 11.93
N LEU A 81 -0.60 0.92 12.22
CA LEU A 81 -1.70 0.43 11.40
C LEU A 81 -2.69 1.56 11.16
N THR A 82 -2.98 1.85 9.89
CA THR A 82 -4.08 2.73 9.49
C THR A 82 -5.06 1.97 8.61
N LEU A 83 -6.32 2.39 8.60
CA LEU A 83 -7.35 1.88 7.70
C LEU A 83 -7.58 2.89 6.59
N LEU A 84 -7.26 2.49 5.36
CA LEU A 84 -7.52 3.28 4.17
C LEU A 84 -8.93 3.01 3.67
N LYS A 85 -9.76 4.05 3.59
CA LYS A 85 -11.01 4.03 2.84
C LYS A 85 -10.75 4.54 1.42
N VAL A 86 -11.26 3.81 0.42
CA VAL A 86 -11.31 4.25 -0.99
C VAL A 86 -12.76 4.23 -1.44
N TRP A 87 -13.23 5.28 -2.11
CA TRP A 87 -14.60 5.34 -2.65
C TRP A 87 -14.65 6.14 -3.94
N ASP A 88 -15.69 5.92 -4.73
CA ASP A 88 -16.04 6.80 -5.84
C ASP A 88 -16.99 7.91 -5.34
N VAL A 89 -16.65 9.16 -5.59
CA VAL A 89 -17.44 10.32 -5.15
C VAL A 89 -18.76 10.42 -5.90
N GLU A 90 -18.80 9.97 -7.16
CA GLU A 90 -20.01 10.05 -8.00
C GLU A 90 -20.97 8.88 -7.76
N GLN A 91 -20.48 7.76 -7.23
CA GLN A 91 -21.27 6.56 -6.99
C GLN A 91 -21.43 6.29 -5.49
N SER A 92 -22.44 6.93 -4.90
CA SER A 92 -22.79 6.75 -3.48
C SER A 92 -23.08 5.27 -3.18
N GLY A 93 -22.29 4.67 -2.30
CA GLY A 93 -22.48 3.28 -1.83
C GLY A 93 -21.36 2.31 -2.18
N ILE A 94 -20.41 2.71 -3.04
CA ILE A 94 -19.24 1.87 -3.37
C ILE A 94 -18.01 2.40 -2.65
N ALA A 95 -17.55 1.64 -1.66
CA ALA A 95 -16.32 1.90 -0.94
C ALA A 95 -15.66 0.59 -0.52
N ASP A 96 -14.34 0.62 -0.36
CA ASP A 96 -13.57 -0.47 0.23
C ASP A 96 -12.65 0.07 1.33
N TYR A 97 -12.31 -0.80 2.28
CA TYR A 97 -11.48 -0.47 3.44
C TYR A 97 -10.31 -1.45 3.55
N ILE A 98 -9.10 -0.93 3.44
CA ILE A 98 -7.87 -1.74 3.42
C ILE A 98 -7.02 -1.41 4.64
N PRO A 99 -6.59 -2.41 5.43
CA PRO A 99 -5.58 -2.20 6.46
C PRO A 99 -4.22 -1.95 5.81
N LEU A 100 -3.53 -0.91 6.27
CA LEU A 100 -2.16 -0.58 5.89
C LEU A 100 -1.24 -0.72 7.11
N PRO A 101 -0.84 -1.95 7.47
CA PRO A 101 0.19 -2.18 8.47
C PRO A 101 1.56 -1.75 7.92
N VAL A 102 2.32 -1.00 8.71
CA VAL A 102 3.67 -0.53 8.41
C VAL A 102 4.62 -1.00 9.50
N GLN A 103 5.72 -1.66 9.12
CA GLN A 103 6.76 -2.13 10.05
C GLN A 103 8.16 -1.99 9.45
N HIS A 104 9.19 -2.15 10.28
CA HIS A 104 10.55 -2.33 9.81
C HIS A 104 10.69 -3.64 9.03
N ALA A 105 11.51 -3.62 7.97
CA ALA A 105 11.87 -4.82 7.21
C ALA A 105 13.38 -5.10 7.21
N ILE A 106 14.17 -4.22 7.82
CA ILE A 106 15.61 -4.35 8.00
C ILE A 106 15.85 -4.46 9.51
N PHE A 107 16.62 -5.47 9.92
CA PHE A 107 16.83 -5.81 11.33
C PHE A 107 18.32 -5.98 11.65
N PRO A 108 18.76 -5.74 12.91
CA PRO A 108 17.95 -5.22 14.03
C PRO A 108 17.57 -3.74 13.83
N GLU A 109 16.56 -3.28 14.57
CA GLU A 109 16.26 -1.84 14.67
C GLU A 109 17.43 -1.14 15.37
N LEU A 110 17.95 -0.08 14.74
CA LEU A 110 19.14 0.62 15.20
C LEU A 110 18.74 1.83 16.05
N ALA A 111 18.34 1.59 17.31
CA ALA A 111 18.04 2.68 18.24
C ALA A 111 19.31 3.37 18.78
N ASP A 112 20.39 2.60 19.02
CA ASP A 112 21.53 3.04 19.83
C ASP A 112 22.91 2.84 19.13
N ALA A 113 22.97 2.88 17.80
CA ALA A 113 24.24 2.70 17.09
C ALA A 113 25.22 3.86 17.37
N VAL A 114 26.48 3.54 17.70
CA VAL A 114 27.53 4.53 17.98
C VAL A 114 28.65 4.48 16.93
N VAL A 115 29.48 5.53 16.91
CA VAL A 115 30.65 5.60 16.03
C VAL A 115 31.61 4.46 16.36
N GLY A 116 31.87 3.60 15.38
CA GLY A 116 32.76 2.43 15.51
C GLY A 116 32.03 1.09 15.46
N ASP A 117 30.70 1.07 15.52
CA ASP A 117 29.92 -0.16 15.42
C ASP A 117 30.01 -0.80 14.03
N VAL A 118 30.09 -2.14 14.01
CA VAL A 118 29.91 -2.95 12.81
C VAL A 118 28.49 -3.52 12.82
N LEU A 119 27.65 -3.04 11.90
CA LEU A 119 26.23 -3.40 11.85
C LEU A 119 25.97 -4.52 10.83
N CYS A 120 25.62 -5.71 11.33
CA CYS A 120 25.21 -6.83 10.51
C CYS A 120 23.69 -6.80 10.27
N LEU A 121 23.26 -6.02 9.28
CA LEU A 121 21.85 -5.90 8.93
C LEU A 121 21.35 -7.07 8.09
N ARG A 122 20.09 -7.44 8.29
CA ARG A 122 19.39 -8.47 7.50
C ARG A 122 18.02 -7.97 7.06
N THR A 123 17.57 -8.44 5.90
CA THR A 123 16.22 -8.20 5.38
C THR A 123 15.70 -9.44 4.70
N TRP A 124 14.39 -9.63 4.78
CA TRP A 124 13.69 -10.66 4.02
C TRP A 124 13.30 -10.18 2.63
N LEU A 125 13.42 -8.88 2.33
CA LEU A 125 13.14 -8.33 1.01
C LEU A 125 14.25 -8.72 0.03
N ARG A 126 13.87 -9.06 -1.20
CA ARG A 126 14.79 -9.29 -2.31
C ARG A 126 14.63 -8.24 -3.39
N SER A 127 15.73 -7.94 -4.07
CA SER A 127 15.69 -7.20 -5.32
C SER A 127 15.03 -8.04 -6.40
N GLN A 128 14.51 -7.42 -7.45
CA GLN A 128 13.97 -8.13 -8.61
C GLN A 128 15.08 -8.88 -9.40
N GLU A 129 16.35 -8.51 -9.18
CA GLU A 129 17.53 -9.06 -9.86
C GLU A 129 18.26 -10.15 -9.05
N GLY A 130 17.82 -10.43 -7.81
CA GLY A 130 18.44 -11.40 -6.91
C GLY A 130 18.90 -10.81 -5.58
#